data_AF-A0A1G4TAI7-F1
#
_entry.id   AF-A0A1G4TAI7-F1
#
_cell.length_a   1.000
_cell.length_b   1.000
_cell.length_c   1.000
_cell.angle_alpha   90.00
_cell.angle_beta   90.00
_cell.angle_gamma   90.00
#
_symmetry.space_group_name_H-M   'P 1'
#
loop_
_entity.id
_entity.type
_entity.pdbx_description
1 polymer ?
#
loop_
_entity_poly.entity_id
_entity_poly.type
_entity_poly.pdbx_seq_one_letter_code
_entity_poly.pdbx_strand_id
1 'polypeptide(L)'
;FRWIKQHLNIPTLFGTTENAVYGQLFAALMVYVLLKWLFDSVSASISRHVELSFVRFTRLFALHLLPAEWLIKIQYIVQTHNPQRVV
;
A
#
# COMPACT_ATOMS: atom_id res chain seq x y z
N PHE A 1 5.40 9.39 7.73
CA PHE A 1 4.92 9.61 9.12
C PHE A 1 3.47 10.09 9.23
N ARG A 2 3.02 11.11 8.49
CA ARG A 2 1.60 11.56 8.58
C ARG A 2 0.60 10.43 8.33
N TRP A 3 0.82 9.64 7.27
CA TRP A 3 0.00 8.48 6.93
C TRP A 3 -0.06 7.45 8.06
N ILE A 4 1.11 7.03 8.59
CA ILE A 4 1.19 6.08 9.71
C ILE A 4 0.39 6.58 10.92
N LYS A 5 0.50 7.87 11.29
CA LYS A 5 -0.27 8.44 12.42
C LYS A 5 -1.79 8.50 12.17
N GLN A 6 -2.23 8.53 10.92
CA GLN A 6 -3.66 8.56 10.56
C GLN A 6 -4.27 7.15 10.52
N HIS A 7 -3.46 6.14 10.21
CA HIS A 7 -3.91 4.75 10.09
C HIS A 7 -3.62 3.91 11.35
N LEU A 8 -2.64 4.30 12.16
CA LEU A 8 -2.34 3.69 13.44
C LEU A 8 -3.13 4.40 14.53
N ASN A 9 -4.14 3.74 15.10
CA ASN A 9 -4.91 4.28 16.21
C ASN A 9 -4.14 4.08 17.53
N ILE A 10 -3.27 5.04 17.85
CA ILE A 10 -2.38 5.04 19.02
C ILE A 10 -3.11 4.79 20.36
N PRO A 11 -4.33 5.29 20.64
CA PRO A 11 -5.03 4.99 21.89
C PRO A 11 -5.65 3.58 21.97
N THR A 12 -5.72 2.83 20.86
CA THR A 12 -6.28 1.47 20.82
C THR A 12 -5.24 0.45 20.34
N LEU A 13 -3.97 0.64 20.70
CA LEU A 13 -2.95 -0.38 20.47
C LEU A 13 -3.39 -1.67 21.16
N PHE A 14 -3.39 -2.79 20.43
CA PHE A 14 -3.77 -4.08 20.97
C PHE A 14 -2.71 -4.55 21.98
N GLY A 15 -2.95 -4.27 23.27
CA GLY A 15 -1.99 -4.52 24.33
C GLY A 15 -1.07 -3.32 24.59
N THR A 16 -0.84 -3.03 25.87
CA THR A 16 0.00 -1.92 26.36
C THR A 16 1.44 -2.33 26.61
N THR A 17 1.82 -3.58 26.34
CA THR A 17 3.19 -4.07 26.54
C THR A 17 4.11 -3.47 25.48
N GLU A 18 5.34 -3.14 25.86
CA GLU A 18 6.31 -2.48 24.98
C GLU A 18 6.51 -3.28 23.68
N ASN A 19 6.61 -4.62 23.79
CA ASN A 19 6.75 -5.51 22.64
C ASN A 19 5.54 -5.46 21.68
N ALA A 20 4.32 -5.36 22.22
CA ALA A 20 3.12 -5.24 21.40
C ALA A 20 3.08 -3.90 20.64
N VAL A 21 3.51 -2.81 21.29
CA VAL A 21 3.61 -1.49 20.67
C VAL A 21 4.67 -1.48 19.56
N TYR A 22 5.85 -2.05 19.80
CA TYR A 22 6.90 -2.15 18.78
C TYR A 22 6.42 -2.97 17.57
N GLY A 23 5.82 -4.14 17.80
CA GLY A 23 5.27 -4.98 16.74
C GLY A 23 4.26 -4.24 15.86
N GLN A 24 3.37 -3.46 16.47
CA GLN A 24 2.36 -2.66 15.75
C GLN A 24 2.98 -1.53 14.93
N LEU A 25 4.01 -0.87 15.46
CA LEU A 25 4.73 0.16 14.72
C LEU A 25 5.50 -0.43 13.52
N PHE A 26 6.17 -1.57 13.70
CA PHE A 26 6.86 -2.27 12.62
C PHE A 26 5.88 -2.75 11.55
N ALA A 27 4.74 -3.32 11.94
CA ALA A 27 3.69 -3.72 11.00
C ALA A 27 3.17 -2.52 10.20
N ALA A 28 2.87 -1.39 10.85
CA ALA A 28 2.42 -0.18 10.17
C ALA A 28 3.47 0.39 9.21
N LEU A 29 4.75 0.31 9.57
CA LEU A 29 5.85 0.70 8.71
C LEU A 29 5.97 -0.22 7.49
N MET A 30 5.91 -1.54 7.68
CA MET A 30 5.94 -2.53 6.60
C MET A 30 4.80 -2.30 5.61
N VAL A 31 3.56 -2.12 6.10
CA VAL A 31 2.40 -1.82 5.26
C VAL A 31 2.61 -0.51 4.48
N TYR A 32 3.09 0.54 5.13
CA TYR A 32 3.36 1.82 4.46
C TYR A 32 4.40 1.66 3.35
N VAL A 33 5.51 0.96 3.61
CA VAL A 33 6.57 0.72 2.61
C VAL A 33 6.03 -0.06 1.43
N LEU A 34 5.26 -1.13 1.67
CA LEU A 34 4.66 -1.94 0.60
C LEU A 34 3.66 -1.13 -0.24
N LEU A 35 2.77 -0.36 0.40
CA LEU A 35 1.81 0.51 -0.31
C LEU A 35 2.53 1.59 -1.12
N LYS A 36 3.59 2.19 -0.57
CA LYS A 36 4.34 3.23 -1.26
C LYS A 36 5.11 2.67 -2.46
N TRP A 37 5.76 1.52 -2.28
CA TRP A 37 6.44 0.82 -3.37
C TRP A 37 5.45 0.47 -4.49
N LEU A 38 4.30 -0.14 -4.16
CA LEU A 38 3.28 -0.48 -5.14
C LEU A 38 2.78 0.75 -5.91
N PHE A 39 2.51 1.84 -5.18
CA PHE A 39 2.08 3.11 -5.78
C PHE A 39 3.13 3.67 -6.75
N ASP A 40 4.41 3.65 -6.38
CA ASP A 40 5.49 4.18 -7.21
C ASP A 40 5.70 3.31 -8.47
N SER A 41 5.70 1.99 -8.32
CA SER A 41 5.81 1.04 -9.44
C SER A 41 4.69 1.21 -10.45
N VAL A 42 3.44 1.38 -9.98
CA VAL A 42 2.27 1.55 -10.85
C VAL A 42 2.25 2.95 -11.47
N SER A 43 2.58 3.99 -10.70
CA SER A 43 2.59 5.37 -11.19
C SER A 43 3.63 5.58 -12.29
N ALA A 44 4.78 4.89 -12.22
CA ALA A 44 5.78 4.90 -13.28
C ALA A 44 5.28 4.27 -14.60
N SER A 45 4.31 3.34 -14.52
CA SER A 45 3.72 2.68 -15.68
C SER A 45 2.47 3.41 -16.22
N ILE A 46 1.80 4.23 -15.41
CA ILE A 46 0.55 4.91 -15.76
C ILE A 46 0.82 6.20 -16.54
N SER A 47 -0.02 6.47 -17.55
CA SER A 47 0.00 7.74 -18.28
C SER A 47 -0.48 8.89 -17.38
N ARG A 48 0.14 10.07 -17.51
CA ARG A 48 -0.10 11.29 -16.70
C ARG A 48 -1.58 11.69 -16.52
N HIS A 49 -2.46 11.30 -17.43
CA HIS A 49 -3.89 11.61 -17.42
C HIS A 49 -4.69 10.88 -16.32
N VAL A 50 -4.16 9.79 -15.73
CA VAL A 50 -4.83 8.96 -14.70
C VAL A 50 -3.99 8.94 -13.41
N GLU A 51 -3.22 9.99 -13.16
CA GLU A 51 -2.38 10.08 -11.97
C GLU A 51 -3.24 10.33 -10.72
N LEU A 52 -3.20 9.38 -9.78
CA LEU A 52 -3.83 9.53 -8.48
C LEU A 52 -2.79 10.03 -7.48
N SER A 53 -3.18 10.93 -6.57
CA SER A 53 -2.36 11.19 -5.39
C SER A 53 -2.28 9.94 -4.51
N PHE A 54 -1.14 9.71 -3.86
CA PHE A 54 -0.94 8.60 -2.91
C PHE A 54 -2.06 8.48 -1.87
N VAL A 55 -2.59 9.60 -1.36
CA VAL A 55 -3.71 9.58 -0.38
C VAL A 55 -5.00 9.06 -1.01
N ARG A 56 -5.28 9.44 -2.27
CA ARG A 56 -6.46 8.94 -2.99
C ARG A 56 -6.30 7.46 -3.34
N PHE A 57 -5.13 7.06 -3.81
CA PHE A 57 -4.80 5.66 -4.08
C PHE A 57 -5.00 4.79 -2.83
N THR A 58 -4.35 5.13 -1.72
CA THR A 58 -4.43 4.35 -0.48
C THR A 58 -5.86 4.26 0.06
N ARG A 59 -6.64 5.34 -0.03
CA ARG A 59 -8.06 5.34 0.35
C ARG A 59 -8.90 4.42 -0.56
N LEU A 60 -8.75 4.52 -1.88
CA LEU A 60 -9.50 3.69 -2.82
C LEU A 60 -9.09 2.22 -2.73
N PHE A 61 -7.82 1.94 -2.44
CA PHE A 61 -7.30 0.59 -2.23
C PHE A 61 -7.91 -0.04 -0.98
N ALA A 62 -7.96 0.69 0.13
CA ALA A 62 -8.60 0.24 1.35
C ALA A 62 -10.12 0.01 1.19
N LEU A 63 -10.77 0.78 0.30
CA LEU A 63 -12.20 0.62 -0.02
C LEU A 63 -12.48 -0.42 -1.12
N HIS A 64 -11.45 -1.04 -1.70
CA HIS A 64 -11.58 -1.91 -2.88
C HIS A 64 -12.29 -1.26 -4.09
N LEU A 65 -12.22 0.08 -4.20
CA LEU A 65 -12.85 0.88 -5.26
C LEU A 65 -11.82 1.44 -6.25
N LEU A 66 -10.74 0.69 -6.48
CA LEU A 66 -9.69 1.12 -7.40
C LEU A 66 -10.20 1.11 -8.85
N PRO A 67 -9.87 2.12 -9.68
CA PRO A 67 -10.20 2.09 -11.10
C PRO A 67 -9.60 0.86 -11.80
N ALA A 68 -10.28 0.32 -12.81
CA ALA A 68 -9.85 -0.89 -13.52
C ALA A 68 -8.44 -0.77 -14.12
N GLU A 69 -8.08 0.39 -14.68
CA GLU A 69 -6.74 0.69 -15.20
C GLU A 69 -5.62 0.43 -14.17
N TRP A 70 -5.87 0.81 -12.91
CA TRP A 70 -4.92 0.59 -11.82
C TRP A 70 -4.81 -0.88 -11.46
N LEU A 71 -5.95 -1.60 -11.41
CA LEU A 71 -5.96 -3.04 -11.11
C LEU A 71 -5.21 -3.85 -12.16
N ILE A 72 -5.45 -3.57 -13.44
CA ILE A 72 -4.81 -4.28 -14.57
C ILE A 72 -3.29 -4.08 -14.50
N LYS A 73 -2.82 -2.85 -14.23
CA LYS A 73 -1.39 -2.58 -14.12
C LYS A 73 -0.75 -3.19 -12.87
N ILE A 74 -1.44 -3.17 -11.73
CA ILE A 74 -0.99 -3.87 -10.53
C ILE A 74 -0.81 -5.35 -10.84
N GLN A 75 -1.81 -5.98 -11.48
CA GLN A 75 -1.74 -7.38 -11.86
C GLN A 75 -0.58 -7.66 -12.83
N TYR A 76 -0.37 -6.79 -13.82
CA TYR A 76 0.76 -6.90 -14.74
C TYR A 76 2.10 -6.84 -14.01
N ILE A 77 2.28 -5.86 -13.10
CA ILE A 77 3.52 -5.72 -12.31
C ILE A 77 3.76 -6.95 -11.45
N VAL A 78 2.72 -7.43 -10.75
CA VAL A 78 2.80 -8.65 -9.94
C VAL A 78 3.19 -9.87 -10.78
N GLN A 79 2.66 -9.97 -12.00
CA GLN A 79 3.01 -11.05 -12.92
C GLN A 79 4.46 -10.94 -13.41
N THR A 80 4.94 -9.74 -13.76
CA THR A 80 6.33 -9.54 -14.19
C THR A 80 7.35 -9.82 -13.08
N HIS A 81 6.98 -9.60 -11.82
CA HIS A 81 7.82 -9.91 -10.67
C HIS A 81 7.66 -11.36 -10.16
N ASN A 82 6.76 -12.15 -10.75
CA ASN A 82 6.62 -13.57 -10.43
C ASN A 82 7.44 -14.41 -11.44
N PRO A 83 8.63 -14.91 -11.06
CA PRO A 83 9.47 -15.71 -11.96
C PRO A 83 8.90 -17.11 -12.28
N GLN A 84 7.80 -17.53 -11.64
CA GLN A 84 7.27 -18.89 -11.72
C GLN A 84 6.17 -19.09 -12.79
N ARG A 85 5.92 -18.10 -13.66
CA ARG A 85 4.85 -18.15 -14.69
C ARG A 85 5.34 -18.27 -16.13
N VAL A 86 6.61 -18.62 -16.32
CA VAL A 86 7.16 -18.97 -17.65
C VAL A 86 7.31 -20.50 -17.72
N VAL A 87 6.18 -21.21 -17.74
CA VAL A 87 6.08 -22.62 -18.16
C VAL A 87 4.76 -22.80 -18.90
#